data_AF-A0A6N7X294-F1
#
_entry.id   AF-A0A6N7X294-F1
#
_cell.length_a   1.000
_cell.length_b   1.000
_cell.length_c   1.000
_cell.angle_alpha   90.00
_cell.angle_beta   90.00
_cell.angle_gamma   90.00
#
_symmetry.space_group_name_H-M   'P 1'
#
loop_
_entity.id
_entity.type
_entity.pdbx_description
1 polymer ?
#
loop_
_entity_poly.entity_id
_entity_poly.type
_entity_poly.pdbx_seq_one_letter_code
_entity_poly.pdbx_strand_id
1 'polypeptide(L)'
;MAKTANLYARIEPALKEQAEQKLNALGLPPSSAITMFYKQVVMQQGLPFDVRLNYRKPLDISSMTKDELNMELEKYRKNISRSILT
;
A
#
# COMPACT_ATOMS: atom_id res chain seq x y z
N MET A 1 -28.18 -11.95 20.01
CA MET A 1 -26.79 -11.49 20.19
C MET A 1 -26.01 -11.90 18.94
N ALA A 2 -25.35 -10.97 18.25
CA ALA A 2 -24.47 -11.35 17.15
C ALA A 2 -23.28 -12.15 17.72
N LYS A 3 -22.94 -13.28 17.12
CA LYS A 3 -21.76 -14.05 17.54
C LYS A 3 -20.52 -13.19 17.25
N THR A 4 -19.74 -12.89 18.27
CA THR A 4 -18.46 -12.21 18.15
C THR A 4 -17.34 -13.24 18.07
N ALA A 5 -16.28 -12.92 17.33
CA ALA A 5 -15.06 -13.72 17.25
C ALA A 5 -13.86 -12.81 17.54
N ASN A 6 -12.86 -13.35 18.22
CA ASN A 6 -11.62 -12.63 18.49
C ASN A 6 -10.65 -12.76 17.31
N LEU A 7 -9.97 -11.68 16.94
CA LEU A 7 -8.92 -11.66 15.92
C LEU A 7 -7.58 -11.31 16.58
N TYR A 8 -6.59 -12.19 16.41
CA TYR A 8 -5.22 -11.96 16.89
C TYR A 8 -4.27 -11.94 15.70
N ALA A 9 -3.50 -10.86 15.58
CA ALA A 9 -2.47 -10.71 14.56
C ALA A 9 -1.23 -10.04 15.17
N ARG A 10 -0.05 -10.49 14.77
CA ARG A 10 1.21 -9.82 15.10
C ARG A 10 1.41 -8.65 14.14
N ILE A 11 1.73 -7.50 14.69
CA ILE A 11 2.01 -6.27 13.96
C ILE A 11 3.24 -5.60 14.57
N GLU A 12 4.04 -4.96 13.74
CA GLU A 12 5.16 -4.16 14.21
C GLU A 12 4.63 -2.94 15.02
N PRO A 13 5.17 -2.65 16.21
CA PRO A 13 4.63 -1.62 17.09
C PRO A 13 4.54 -0.22 16.46
N ALA A 14 5.56 0.23 15.74
CA ALA A 14 5.56 1.55 15.12
C ALA A 14 4.52 1.65 13.99
N LEU A 15 4.34 0.59 13.20
CA LEU A 15 3.29 0.49 12.18
C LEU A 15 1.90 0.55 12.82
N LYS A 16 1.68 -0.16 13.93
CA LYS A 16 0.42 -0.12 14.69
C LYS A 16 0.10 1.30 15.14
N GLU A 17 1.05 1.97 15.78
CA GLU A 17 0.87 3.32 16.30
C GLU A 17 0.54 4.32 15.17
N GLN A 18 1.30 4.29 14.08
CA GLN A 18 1.06 5.15 12.92
C GLN A 18 -0.32 4.93 12.29
N ALA A 19 -0.75 3.68 12.18
CA ALA A 19 -2.07 3.36 11.65
C ALA A 19 -3.18 3.85 12.58
N GLU A 20 -3.06 3.59 13.88
CA GLU A 20 -4.04 4.01 14.89
C GLU A 20 -4.16 5.55 14.96
N GLN A 21 -3.06 6.29 14.89
CA GLN A 21 -3.09 7.76 14.83
C GLN A 21 -3.89 8.27 13.62
N LYS A 22 -3.67 7.70 12.42
CA LYS A 22 -4.40 8.08 11.20
C LYS A 22 -5.88 7.72 11.29
N LEU A 23 -6.21 6.53 11.79
CA LEU A 23 -7.59 6.09 11.96
C LEU A 23 -8.34 6.96 12.99
N ASN A 24 -7.69 7.31 14.10
CA ASN A 24 -8.27 8.20 15.11
C ASN A 24 -8.52 9.60 14.56
N ALA A 25 -7.63 10.14 13.73
CA ALA A 25 -7.85 11.42 13.05
C ALA A 25 -9.08 11.41 12.12
N LEU A 26 -9.47 10.22 11.62
CA LEU A 26 -10.68 10.00 10.83
C LEU A 26 -11.92 9.67 11.68
N GLY A 27 -11.79 9.64 13.01
CA GLY A 27 -12.87 9.21 13.92
C GLY A 27 -13.20 7.72 13.82
N LEU A 28 -12.26 6.90 13.34
CA LEU A 28 -12.46 5.47 13.13
C LEU A 28 -11.68 4.64 14.16
N PRO A 29 -12.38 3.94 15.08
CA PRO A 29 -11.72 2.97 15.94
C PRO A 29 -11.10 1.82 15.13
N PRO A 30 -9.96 1.26 15.56
CA PRO A 30 -9.30 0.14 14.85
C PRO A 30 -10.21 -1.05 14.60
N SER A 31 -11.05 -1.43 15.58
CA SER A 31 -12.01 -2.54 15.45
C SER A 31 -13.04 -2.30 14.33
N SER A 32 -13.52 -1.07 14.19
CA SER A 32 -14.42 -0.66 13.11
C SER A 32 -13.73 -0.73 11.75
N ALA A 33 -12.49 -0.24 11.66
CA ALA A 33 -11.71 -0.29 10.42
C ALA A 33 -11.45 -1.75 9.97
N ILE A 34 -11.09 -2.64 10.89
CA ILE A 34 -10.94 -4.08 10.60
C ILE A 34 -12.26 -4.70 10.17
N THR A 35 -13.38 -4.36 10.82
CA THR A 35 -14.71 -4.84 10.43
C THR A 35 -15.06 -4.39 9.01
N MET A 36 -14.75 -3.12 8.65
CA MET A 36 -14.96 -2.60 7.31
C MET A 36 -14.09 -3.32 6.27
N PHE A 37 -12.83 -3.61 6.60
CA PHE A 37 -11.95 -4.41 5.74
C PHE A 37 -12.57 -5.76 5.40
N TYR A 38 -13.02 -6.54 6.39
CA TYR A 38 -13.67 -7.83 6.15
C TYR A 38 -14.95 -7.70 5.32
N LYS A 39 -15.77 -6.68 5.57
CA LYS A 39 -16.97 -6.43 4.76
C LYS A 39 -16.62 -6.19 3.29
N GLN A 40 -15.59 -5.40 3.02
CA GLN A 40 -15.15 -5.16 1.66
C GLN A 40 -14.59 -6.43 1.01
N VAL A 41 -13.86 -7.27 1.75
CA VAL A 41 -13.37 -8.55 1.23
C VAL A 41 -14.53 -9.45 0.78
N VAL A 42 -15.58 -9.54 1.59
CA VAL A 42 -16.78 -10.33 1.26
C VAL A 42 -17.53 -9.72 0.08
N MET A 43 -17.72 -8.40 0.07
CA MET A 43 -18.47 -7.71 -0.99
C MET A 43 -17.77 -7.78 -2.35
N GLN A 44 -16.44 -7.68 -2.38
CA GLN A 44 -15.66 -7.66 -3.61
C GLN A 44 -15.20 -9.05 -4.07
N GLN A 45 -15.43 -10.09 -3.25
CA GLN A 45 -14.87 -11.43 -3.46
C GLN A 45 -13.35 -11.39 -3.71
N GLY A 46 -12.66 -10.49 -3.01
CA GLY A 46 -11.27 -10.13 -3.30
C GLY A 46 -10.72 -9.16 -2.26
N LEU A 47 -9.49 -8.67 -2.46
CA LEU A 47 -8.91 -7.70 -1.55
C LEU A 47 -9.44 -6.29 -1.85
N PRO A 48 -9.67 -5.45 -0.82
CA PRO A 48 -10.31 -4.14 -0.96
C PRO A 48 -9.36 -3.05 -1.48
N PHE A 49 -8.30 -3.47 -2.14
CA PHE A 49 -7.28 -2.66 -2.78
C PHE A 49 -6.69 -3.45 -3.93
N ASP A 50 -6.20 -2.73 -4.93
CA ASP A 50 -5.54 -3.32 -6.09
C ASP A 50 -4.25 -4.03 -5.68
N VAL A 51 -4.26 -5.36 -5.71
CA VAL A 51 -3.05 -6.16 -5.54
C VAL A 51 -2.29 -6.18 -6.85
N ARG A 52 -1.46 -5.17 -7.03
CA ARG A 52 -0.53 -5.10 -8.17
C ARG A 52 0.87 -5.31 -7.63
N LEU A 53 1.53 -6.37 -8.09
CA LEU A 53 2.97 -6.30 -8.22
C LEU A 53 3.23 -5.15 -9.19
N ASN A 54 4.08 -4.19 -8.85
CA ASN A 54 4.44 -3.07 -9.72
C ASN A 54 5.14 -3.62 -10.98
N TYR A 55 4.37 -4.17 -11.91
CA TYR A 55 4.85 -4.53 -13.22
C TYR A 55 5.06 -3.21 -13.96
N ARG A 56 6.30 -2.70 -13.89
CA ARG A 56 6.71 -1.63 -14.78
C ARG A 56 6.74 -2.24 -16.17
N LYS A 57 5.77 -1.86 -17.01
CA LYS A 57 5.82 -2.18 -18.44
C LYS A 57 7.22 -1.82 -18.93
N PRO A 58 7.95 -2.74 -19.59
CA PRO A 58 9.26 -2.43 -20.15
C PRO A 58 9.13 -1.19 -21.03
N LEU A 59 9.97 -0.20 -20.77
CA LEU A 59 10.04 1.00 -21.60
C LEU A 59 10.70 0.59 -22.91
N ASP A 60 10.00 0.84 -24.01
CA ASP A 60 10.56 0.62 -25.33
C ASP A 60 11.47 1.79 -25.69
N ILE A 61 12.77 1.56 -25.58
CA ILE A 61 13.82 2.55 -25.85
C ILE A 61 13.72 3.08 -27.29
N SER A 62 13.22 2.27 -28.23
CA SER A 62 13.04 2.66 -29.62
C SER A 62 11.91 3.68 -29.84
N SER A 63 11.03 3.84 -28.86
CA SER A 63 9.89 4.77 -28.91
C SER A 63 10.15 6.11 -28.20
N MET A 64 11.34 6.30 -27.61
CA MET A 64 11.68 7.45 -26.78
C MET A 64 12.73 8.36 -27.44
N THR A 65 12.63 9.65 -27.17
CA THR A 65 13.69 10.62 -27.48
C THR A 65 14.85 10.50 -26.47
N LYS A 66 16.02 11.05 -26.82
CA LYS A 66 17.21 11.05 -25.92
C LYS A 66 16.92 11.74 -24.59
N ASP A 67 16.14 12.80 -24.60
CA ASP A 67 15.81 13.59 -23.41
C ASP A 67 14.86 12.83 -22.48
N GLU A 68 13.86 12.14 -23.03
CA GLU A 68 12.95 11.27 -22.27
C GLU A 68 13.71 10.10 -21.64
N LEU A 69 14.65 9.49 -22.38
CA LEU A 69 15.52 8.44 -21.86
C LEU A 69 16.37 8.94 -20.69
N ASN A 70 17.00 10.12 -20.84
CA ASN A 70 17.83 10.71 -19.80
C ASN A 70 17.03 11.05 -18.53
N MET A 71 15.81 11.59 -18.70
CA MET A 71 14.92 11.89 -17.58
C MET A 71 14.52 10.65 -16.80
N GLU A 72 14.20 9.55 -17.49
CA GLU A 72 13.81 8.32 -16.82
C GLU A 72 15.00 7.66 -16.11
N LEU A 73 16.21 7.71 -16.68
CA LEU A 73 17.43 7.26 -16.01
C LEU A 73 17.69 8.02 -14.70
N GLU A 74 17.55 9.34 -14.69
CA GLU A 74 17.72 10.15 -13.48
C GLU A 74 16.67 9.81 -12.41
N LYS A 75 15.42 9.56 -12.81
CA LYS A 75 14.37 9.08 -11.91
C LYS A 75 14.69 7.70 -11.31
N TYR A 76 15.29 6.79 -12.08
CA TYR A 76 15.79 5.52 -11.55
C TYR A 76 16.94 5.72 -10.56
N ARG A 77 17.93 6.55 -10.88
CA ARG A 77 19.06 6.88 -9.98
C ARG A 77 18.57 7.43 -8.65
N LYS A 78 17.60 8.34 -8.67
CA LYS A 78 16.97 8.91 -7.47
C LYS A 78 16.26 7.86 -6.62
N ASN A 79 15.53 6.93 -7.25
CA ASN A 79 14.82 5.86 -6.55
C ASN A 79 15.78 4.85 -5.90
N ILE A 80 16.85 4.46 -6.60
CA ILE A 80 17.90 3.57 -6.05
C ILE A 80 18.59 4.25 -4.86
N SER A 81 18.98 5.52 -5.00
CA SER A 81 19.61 6.26 -3.91
C SER A 81 18.71 6.35 -2.68
N ARG A 82 17.38 6.47 -2.87
CA ARG A 82 16.42 6.51 -1.75
C ARG A 82 16.27 5.15 -1.05
N SER A 83 16.40 4.05 -1.79
CA SER A 83 16.28 2.68 -1.25
C SER A 83 17.51 2.20 -0.50
N ILE A 84 18.70 2.75 -0.78
CA ILE A 84 19.96 2.34 -0.10
C ILE A 84 20.19 3.15 1.20
N LEU A 85 19.46 4.25 1.38
CA LEU A 85 19.52 5.14 2.54
C LEU A 85 18.42 4.87 3.61
N THR A 86 17.73 3.74 3.52
CA THR A 86 16.74 3.26 4.52
C THR A 86 17.11 1.85 4.95
#